data_AF-A0A6P1NM13-F1
#
_entry.id   AF-A0A6P1NM13-F1
#
_cell.length_a   1.000
_cell.length_b   1.000
_cell.length_c   1.000
_cell.angle_alpha   90.00
_cell.angle_beta   90.00
_cell.angle_gamma   90.00
#
_symmetry.space_group_name_H-M   'P 1'
#
loop_
_entity.id
_entity.type
_entity.pdbx_description
1 polymer ?
#
loop_
_entity_poly.entity_id
_entity_poly.type
_entity_poly.pdbx_seq_one_letter_code
_entity_poly.pdbx_strand_id
1 'polypeptide(L)'
;MPESFTSSELAVAQKRLADYVLDQAHNIERRLYFGWEPAGDAPEKYKDLCEAFAASQKDGHPLPVSNENSSSVVFGSPDVNMAYRYVHDVAHVEQGLSFSSPDEFELARWLMRRFERAGFSRNDLEWHLFEADAVGQVMFYAVTRQYVGDQLQFALDCVRHGLNTGIYLELERQR
;
A
#
# COMPACT_ATOMS: atom_id res chain seq x y z
N MET A 1 13.85 -0.39 -17.18
CA MET A 1 15.27 -0.78 -17.20
C MET A 1 15.56 -1.47 -15.88
N PRO A 2 16.50 -2.40 -15.79
CA PRO A 2 16.97 -2.89 -14.50
C PRO A 2 17.55 -1.73 -13.71
N GLU A 3 17.00 -1.43 -12.54
CA GLU A 3 17.58 -0.45 -11.63
C GLU A 3 18.56 -1.13 -10.67
N SER A 4 19.77 -0.59 -10.60
CA SER A 4 20.74 -0.94 -9.58
C SER A 4 20.75 0.16 -8.52
N PHE A 5 20.52 -0.20 -7.26
CA PHE A 5 20.62 0.68 -6.11
C PHE A 5 21.36 -0.03 -4.98
N THR A 6 22.02 0.75 -4.16
CA THR A 6 22.73 0.32 -2.95
C THR A 6 21.76 0.18 -1.78
N SER A 7 22.18 -0.53 -0.72
CA SER A 7 21.42 -0.60 0.53
C SER A 7 21.20 0.77 1.17
N SER A 8 22.14 1.72 0.98
CA SER A 8 21.99 3.08 1.48
C SER A 8 20.91 3.85 0.73
N GLU A 9 20.85 3.71 -0.61
CA GLU A 9 19.80 4.34 -1.42
C GLU A 9 18.43 3.75 -1.09
N LEU A 10 18.35 2.43 -0.89
CA LEU A 10 17.11 1.79 -0.43
C LEU A 10 16.66 2.35 0.91
N ALA A 11 17.55 2.46 1.90
CA ALA A 11 17.19 2.99 3.22
C ALA A 11 16.68 4.44 3.14
N VAL A 12 17.28 5.28 2.29
CA VAL A 12 16.81 6.65 2.04
C VAL A 12 15.43 6.66 1.39
N ALA A 13 15.22 5.81 0.38
CA ALA A 13 13.94 5.70 -0.32
C ALA A 13 12.82 5.23 0.62
N GLN A 14 13.07 4.19 1.43
CA GLN A 14 12.11 3.70 2.42
C GLN A 14 11.77 4.78 3.46
N LYS A 15 12.77 5.55 3.91
CA LYS A 15 12.52 6.68 4.82
C LYS A 15 11.61 7.72 4.17
N ARG A 16 11.86 8.11 2.91
CA ARG A 16 11.05 9.10 2.21
C ARG A 16 9.63 8.62 1.93
N LEU A 17 9.46 7.33 1.64
CA LEU A 17 8.14 6.70 1.55
C LEU A 17 7.42 6.72 2.90
N ALA A 18 8.12 6.40 3.98
CA ALA A 18 7.55 6.43 5.32
C ALA A 18 7.09 7.83 5.71
N ASP A 19 7.94 8.84 5.49
CA ASP A 19 7.61 10.25 5.73
C ASP A 19 6.35 10.64 4.93
N TYR A 20 6.27 10.28 3.65
CA TYR A 20 5.09 10.54 2.81
C TYR A 20 3.81 9.86 3.34
N VAL A 21 3.88 8.57 3.67
CA VAL A 21 2.72 7.79 4.13
C VAL A 21 2.20 8.34 5.45
N LEU A 22 3.09 8.60 6.41
CA LEU A 22 2.71 9.16 7.71
C LEU A 22 2.10 10.55 7.54
N ASP A 23 2.65 11.39 6.67
CA ASP A 23 2.06 12.68 6.35
C ASP A 23 0.66 12.53 5.76
N GLN A 24 0.41 11.58 4.86
CA GLN A 24 -0.93 11.31 4.34
C GLN A 24 -1.87 10.83 5.45
N ALA A 25 -1.46 9.86 6.26
CA ALA A 25 -2.25 9.29 7.32
C ALA A 25 -2.66 10.36 8.35
N HIS A 26 -1.71 11.17 8.83
CA HIS A 26 -2.01 12.25 9.77
C HIS A 26 -2.83 13.40 9.16
N ASN A 27 -2.69 13.66 7.86
CA ASN A 27 -3.58 14.61 7.17
C ASN A 27 -5.03 14.11 7.13
N ILE A 28 -5.23 12.81 6.89
CA ILE A 28 -6.55 12.18 6.93
C ILE A 28 -7.09 12.20 8.36
N GLU A 29 -6.30 11.80 9.36
CA GLU A 29 -6.68 11.82 10.77
C GLU A 29 -7.13 13.21 11.23
N ARG A 30 -6.39 14.27 10.88
CA ARG A 30 -6.80 15.66 11.18
C ARG A 30 -8.12 16.07 10.52
N ARG A 31 -8.43 15.50 9.36
CA ARG A 31 -9.63 15.84 8.59
C ARG A 31 -10.85 15.04 9.03
N LEU A 32 -10.65 13.79 9.41
CA LEU A 32 -11.70 12.84 9.79
C LEU A 32 -11.91 12.73 11.30
N TYR A 33 -10.97 13.24 12.09
CA TYR A 33 -10.96 13.20 13.57
C TYR A 33 -10.87 11.79 14.18
N PHE A 34 -10.35 10.82 13.42
CA PHE A 34 -10.00 9.49 13.91
C PHE A 34 -8.78 8.94 13.17
N GLY A 35 -7.95 8.14 13.85
CA GLY A 35 -6.76 7.50 13.28
C GLY A 35 -6.99 6.03 12.90
N TRP A 36 -5.98 5.19 13.08
CA TRP A 36 -6.04 3.75 12.82
C TRP A 36 -5.54 2.94 14.01
N GLU A 37 -5.98 1.69 14.09
CA GLU A 37 -5.45 0.71 15.04
C GLU A 37 -5.22 -0.66 14.38
N PRO A 38 -4.14 -1.38 14.73
CA PRO A 38 -3.89 -2.73 14.22
C PRO A 38 -4.97 -3.72 14.68
N ALA A 39 -5.58 -4.44 13.76
CA ALA A 39 -6.59 -5.46 14.03
C ALA A 39 -6.37 -6.71 13.15
N GLY A 40 -6.42 -7.90 13.78
CA GLY A 40 -6.34 -9.18 13.04
C GLY A 40 -7.65 -9.57 12.36
N ASP A 41 -8.77 -8.96 12.78
CA ASP A 41 -10.12 -9.12 12.24
C ASP A 41 -10.58 -7.86 11.48
N ALA A 42 -9.63 -7.10 10.92
CA ALA A 42 -9.92 -5.93 10.12
C ALA A 42 -10.84 -6.26 8.93
N PRO A 43 -11.62 -5.29 8.42
CA PRO A 43 -12.61 -5.56 7.38
C PRO A 43 -12.01 -6.09 6.07
N GLU A 44 -12.40 -7.31 5.68
CA GLU A 44 -11.98 -7.94 4.42
C GLU A 44 -12.98 -7.72 3.26
N LYS A 45 -14.12 -7.07 3.54
CA LYS A 45 -15.15 -6.74 2.54
C LYS A 45 -15.47 -5.27 2.59
N TYR A 46 -15.73 -4.69 1.41
CA TYR A 46 -16.06 -3.28 1.28
C TYR A 46 -17.25 -2.83 2.15
N LYS A 47 -18.29 -3.67 2.29
CA LYS A 47 -19.43 -3.37 3.17
C LYS A 47 -19.00 -3.21 4.62
N ASP A 48 -18.18 -4.15 5.09
CA ASP A 48 -17.70 -4.19 6.48
C ASP A 48 -16.75 -3.00 6.74
N LEU A 49 -15.94 -2.61 5.74
CA LEU A 49 -15.10 -1.41 5.80
C LEU A 49 -15.95 -0.13 5.92
N CYS A 50 -17.01 0.00 5.12
CA CYS A 50 -17.91 1.15 5.19
C CYS A 50 -18.58 1.27 6.57
N GLU A 51 -18.97 0.13 7.16
CA GLU A 51 -19.56 0.08 8.51
C GLU A 51 -18.54 0.49 9.59
N ALA A 52 -17.32 -0.05 9.54
CA ALA A 52 -16.24 0.32 10.44
C ALA A 52 -15.84 1.80 10.33
N PHE A 53 -15.80 2.34 9.10
CA PHE A 53 -15.57 3.75 8.85
C PHE A 53 -16.68 4.63 9.42
N ALA A 54 -17.94 4.27 9.19
CA ALA A 54 -19.09 5.02 9.72
C ALA A 54 -19.11 5.02 11.25
N ALA A 55 -18.75 3.90 11.88
CA ALA A 55 -18.61 3.81 13.33
C ALA A 55 -17.48 4.72 13.84
N SER A 56 -16.31 4.66 13.19
CA SER A 56 -15.14 5.50 13.52
C SER A 56 -15.49 6.99 13.42
N GLN A 57 -16.21 7.38 12.36
CA GLN A 57 -16.64 8.77 12.16
C GLN A 57 -17.66 9.23 13.20
N LYS A 58 -18.54 8.34 13.65
CA LYS A 58 -19.60 8.66 14.60
C LYS A 58 -19.07 8.77 16.03
N ASP A 59 -18.25 7.81 16.45
CA ASP A 59 -17.86 7.62 17.84
C ASP A 59 -16.41 8.07 18.12
N GLY A 60 -15.65 8.40 17.07
CA GLY A 60 -14.26 8.91 17.16
C GLY A 60 -13.22 7.84 17.49
N HIS A 61 -13.58 6.55 17.44
CA HIS A 61 -12.63 5.46 17.62
C HIS A 61 -11.76 5.29 16.36
N PRO A 62 -10.53 4.74 16.50
CA PRO A 62 -9.69 4.46 15.34
C PRO A 62 -10.34 3.46 14.37
N LEU A 63 -9.97 3.55 13.09
CA LEU A 63 -10.37 2.55 12.08
C LEU A 63 -9.50 1.29 12.27
N PRO A 64 -10.09 0.09 12.39
CA PRO A 64 -9.31 -1.16 12.42
C PRO A 64 -8.67 -1.41 11.06
N VAL A 65 -7.35 -1.60 11.04
CA VAL A 65 -6.56 -1.91 9.85
C VAL A 65 -5.82 -3.23 10.02
N SER A 66 -5.74 -4.02 8.95
CA SER A 66 -5.10 -5.34 9.02
C SER A 66 -3.63 -5.22 9.42
N ASN A 67 -3.20 -6.01 10.41
CA ASN A 67 -1.80 -6.14 10.80
C ASN A 67 -1.11 -7.35 10.16
N GLU A 68 -1.81 -8.08 9.30
CA GLU A 68 -1.28 -9.25 8.62
C GLU A 68 -0.25 -8.85 7.54
N ASN A 69 0.63 -9.79 7.19
CA ASN A 69 1.64 -9.66 6.13
C ASN A 69 2.47 -8.36 6.21
N SER A 70 2.71 -7.83 7.41
CA SER A 70 3.37 -6.53 7.62
C SER A 70 4.82 -6.63 8.11
N SER A 71 5.42 -7.82 8.13
CA SER A 71 6.76 -8.07 8.66
C SER A 71 7.90 -7.62 7.73
N SER A 72 7.69 -7.69 6.42
CA SER A 72 8.66 -7.29 5.39
C SER A 72 7.96 -6.46 4.33
N VAL A 73 8.17 -5.13 4.37
CA VAL A 73 7.34 -4.13 3.67
C VAL A 73 8.17 -3.02 3.04
N VAL A 74 7.65 -2.39 2.00
CA VAL A 74 8.36 -1.31 1.28
C VAL A 74 8.55 -0.04 2.12
N PHE A 75 7.72 0.16 3.14
CA PHE A 75 7.70 1.38 3.96
C PHE A 75 8.67 1.36 5.15
N GLY A 76 9.57 0.39 5.21
CA GLY A 76 10.65 0.30 6.21
C GLY A 76 10.25 -0.22 7.59
N SER A 77 8.97 -0.17 7.97
CA SER A 77 8.49 -0.78 9.22
C SER A 77 7.02 -1.21 9.16
N PRO A 78 6.60 -2.18 10.00
CA PRO A 78 5.20 -2.59 10.10
C PRO A 78 4.25 -1.44 10.44
N ASP A 79 4.65 -0.53 11.33
CA ASP A 79 3.82 0.60 11.78
C ASP A 79 3.44 1.53 10.63
N VAL A 80 4.40 1.80 9.75
CA VAL A 80 4.17 2.63 8.56
C VAL A 80 3.34 1.87 7.52
N ASN A 81 3.49 0.54 7.43
CA ASN A 81 2.62 -0.27 6.57
C ASN A 81 1.15 -0.19 7.02
N MET A 82 0.89 -0.21 8.33
CA MET A 82 -0.46 -0.04 8.87
C MET A 82 -0.99 1.38 8.63
N ALA A 83 -0.14 2.41 8.69
CA ALA A 83 -0.51 3.76 8.27
C ALA A 83 -0.87 3.83 6.78
N TYR A 84 -0.15 3.10 5.91
CA TYR A 84 -0.49 3.00 4.50
C TYR A 84 -1.83 2.28 4.28
N ARG A 85 -2.08 1.17 4.98
CA ARG A 85 -3.38 0.48 4.95
C ARG A 85 -4.51 1.39 5.38
N TYR A 86 -4.31 2.23 6.39
CA TYR A 86 -5.29 3.25 6.76
C TYR A 86 -5.56 4.24 5.62
N VAL A 87 -4.51 4.78 4.98
CA VAL A 87 -4.65 5.68 3.82
C VAL A 87 -5.40 4.99 2.67
N HIS A 88 -5.10 3.72 2.42
CA HIS A 88 -5.72 2.87 1.41
C HIS A 88 -7.21 2.64 1.67
N ASP A 89 -7.55 2.16 2.87
CA ASP A 89 -8.91 1.81 3.26
C ASP A 89 -9.82 3.04 3.32
N VAL A 90 -9.32 4.17 3.84
CA VAL A 90 -10.06 5.44 3.77
C VAL A 90 -10.30 5.84 2.32
N ALA A 91 -9.32 5.67 1.44
CA ALA A 91 -9.46 6.04 0.05
C ALA A 91 -10.48 5.16 -0.70
N HIS A 92 -10.62 3.87 -0.35
CA HIS A 92 -11.74 3.05 -0.83
C HIS A 92 -13.10 3.69 -0.51
N VAL A 93 -13.31 4.05 0.75
CA VAL A 93 -14.59 4.64 1.21
C VAL A 93 -14.84 5.98 0.53
N GLU A 94 -13.83 6.85 0.45
CA GLU A 94 -13.97 8.19 -0.14
C GLU A 94 -14.18 8.18 -1.65
N GLN A 95 -13.63 7.19 -2.36
CA GLN A 95 -13.79 7.04 -3.80
C GLN A 95 -14.98 6.14 -4.18
N GLY A 96 -15.60 5.45 -3.22
CA GLY A 96 -16.70 4.51 -3.49
C GLY A 96 -16.24 3.23 -4.19
N LEU A 97 -14.99 2.80 -3.95
CA LEU A 97 -14.33 1.70 -4.65
C LEU A 97 -14.33 0.45 -3.77
N SER A 98 -14.78 -0.69 -4.29
CA SER A 98 -14.75 -1.97 -3.56
C SER A 98 -13.37 -2.66 -3.64
N PHE A 99 -13.24 -3.86 -3.06
CA PHE A 99 -12.03 -4.69 -3.16
C PHE A 99 -12.00 -5.59 -4.42
N SER A 100 -12.82 -5.27 -5.42
CA SER A 100 -12.75 -5.97 -6.70
C SER A 100 -11.48 -5.57 -7.45
N SER A 101 -10.84 -6.49 -8.19
CA SER A 101 -9.60 -6.16 -8.90
C SER A 101 -9.69 -4.89 -9.79
N PRO A 102 -10.79 -4.63 -10.54
CA PRO A 102 -10.93 -3.37 -11.28
C PRO A 102 -10.90 -2.12 -10.39
N ASP A 103 -11.58 -2.15 -9.24
CA ASP A 103 -11.65 -1.03 -8.29
C ASP A 103 -10.31 -0.84 -7.58
N GLU A 104 -9.61 -1.92 -7.22
CA GLU A 104 -8.24 -1.90 -6.69
C GLU A 104 -7.27 -1.24 -7.68
N PHE A 105 -7.38 -1.54 -8.98
CA PHE A 105 -6.58 -0.85 -10.00
C PHE A 105 -6.92 0.65 -10.11
N GLU A 106 -8.19 1.00 -9.99
CA GLU A 106 -8.60 2.41 -10.00
C GLU A 106 -8.03 3.15 -8.78
N LEU A 107 -8.08 2.52 -7.60
CA LEU A 107 -7.52 3.07 -6.38
C LEU A 107 -6.00 3.19 -6.46
N ALA A 108 -5.30 2.16 -6.91
CA ALA A 108 -3.86 2.18 -7.14
C ALA A 108 -3.46 3.32 -8.07
N ARG A 109 -4.19 3.51 -9.17
CA ARG A 109 -3.98 4.64 -10.09
C ARG A 109 -4.21 5.99 -9.41
N TRP A 110 -5.20 6.10 -8.52
CA TRP A 110 -5.45 7.32 -7.75
C TRP A 110 -4.32 7.61 -6.76
N LEU A 111 -3.83 6.60 -6.05
CA LEU A 111 -2.71 6.67 -5.11
C LEU A 111 -1.42 7.12 -5.84
N MET A 112 -1.10 6.49 -6.97
CA MET A 112 0.06 6.87 -7.79
C MET A 112 -0.02 8.33 -8.25
N ARG A 113 -1.19 8.81 -8.68
CA ARG A 113 -1.36 10.22 -9.06
C ARG A 113 -1.20 11.19 -7.88
N ARG A 114 -1.58 10.80 -6.66
CA ARG A 114 -1.29 11.62 -5.46
C ARG A 114 0.19 11.63 -5.16
N PHE A 115 0.84 10.48 -5.27
CA PHE A 115 2.29 10.35 -5.06
C PHE A 115 3.07 11.23 -6.04
N GLU A 116 2.71 11.21 -7.33
CA GLU A 116 3.30 12.07 -8.35
C GLU A 116 3.06 13.57 -8.06
N ARG A 117 1.86 13.94 -7.62
CA ARG A 117 1.55 15.33 -7.22
C ARG A 117 2.30 15.80 -5.97
N ALA A 118 2.75 14.87 -5.12
CA ALA A 118 3.59 15.17 -3.98
C ALA A 118 5.06 15.40 -4.35
N GLY A 119 5.41 15.27 -5.64
CA GLY A 119 6.74 15.58 -6.17
C GLY A 119 7.62 14.37 -6.46
N PHE A 120 7.11 13.15 -6.27
CA PHE A 120 7.83 11.93 -6.64
C PHE A 120 7.68 11.65 -8.14
N SER A 121 8.77 11.27 -8.78
CA SER A 121 8.84 11.09 -10.23
C SER A 121 9.25 9.67 -10.59
N ARG A 122 9.01 9.28 -11.84
CA ARG A 122 9.43 7.99 -12.41
C ARG A 122 10.95 7.78 -12.49
N ASN A 123 11.75 8.74 -12.02
CA ASN A 123 13.20 8.59 -11.91
C ASN A 123 13.63 8.32 -10.45
N ASP A 124 12.68 8.31 -9.50
CA ASP A 124 12.92 8.11 -8.09
C ASP A 124 12.69 6.63 -7.72
N LEU A 125 13.59 6.06 -6.92
CA LEU A 125 13.47 4.69 -6.41
C LEU A 125 12.16 4.51 -5.61
N GLU A 126 11.76 5.54 -4.87
CA GLU A 126 10.52 5.60 -4.12
C GLU A 126 9.30 5.38 -5.01
N TRP A 127 9.32 5.93 -6.23
CA TRP A 127 8.22 5.77 -7.19
C TRP A 127 8.09 4.33 -7.66
N HIS A 128 9.21 3.66 -7.93
CA HIS A 128 9.21 2.26 -8.34
C HIS A 128 8.82 1.32 -7.20
N LEU A 129 9.26 1.60 -5.97
CA LEU A 129 8.84 0.85 -4.79
C LEU A 129 7.33 1.01 -4.53
N PHE A 130 6.81 2.24 -4.63
CA PHE A 130 5.38 2.51 -4.42
C PHE A 130 4.51 1.94 -5.56
N GLU A 131 4.98 1.96 -6.80
CA GLU A 131 4.30 1.31 -7.93
C GLU A 131 4.22 -0.20 -7.72
N ALA A 132 5.30 -0.84 -7.29
CA ALA A 132 5.30 -2.27 -7.04
C ALA A 132 4.31 -2.65 -5.94
N ASP A 133 4.19 -1.83 -4.89
CA ASP A 133 3.24 -2.06 -3.82
C ASP A 133 1.78 -1.82 -4.26
N ALA A 134 1.47 -0.60 -4.75
CA ALA A 134 0.11 -0.21 -5.09
C ALA A 134 -0.44 -0.91 -6.33
N VAL A 135 0.38 -1.10 -7.37
CA VAL A 135 -0.06 -1.68 -8.66
C VAL A 135 0.36 -3.14 -8.75
N GLY A 136 1.59 -3.47 -8.37
CA GLY A 136 2.13 -4.82 -8.52
C GLY A 136 1.40 -5.86 -7.69
N GLN A 137 1.07 -5.57 -6.43
CA GLN A 137 0.31 -6.51 -5.59
C GLN A 137 -1.11 -6.74 -6.14
N VAL A 138 -1.77 -5.69 -6.64
CA VAL A 138 -3.09 -5.80 -7.28
C VAL A 138 -3.02 -6.67 -8.54
N MET A 139 -2.00 -6.47 -9.38
CA MET A 139 -1.76 -7.31 -10.56
C MET A 139 -1.52 -8.77 -10.19
N PHE A 140 -0.68 -9.02 -9.18
CA PHE A 140 -0.39 -10.36 -8.71
C PHE A 140 -1.67 -11.05 -8.24
N TYR A 141 -2.41 -10.43 -7.31
CA TYR A 141 -3.66 -10.98 -6.79
C TYR A 141 -4.71 -11.21 -7.88
N ALA A 142 -4.82 -10.31 -8.86
CA ALA A 142 -5.76 -10.46 -9.97
C ALA A 142 -5.49 -11.72 -10.81
N VAL A 143 -4.22 -12.12 -10.94
CA VAL A 143 -3.79 -13.30 -11.70
C VAL A 143 -3.85 -14.58 -10.88
N THR A 144 -3.46 -14.53 -9.60
CA THR A 144 -3.24 -15.72 -8.76
C THR A 144 -4.33 -16.01 -7.75
N ARG A 145 -5.09 -14.97 -7.34
CA ARG A 145 -5.94 -14.98 -6.14
C ARG A 145 -5.16 -15.27 -4.86
N GLN A 146 -3.87 -14.94 -4.84
CA GLN A 146 -2.98 -15.08 -3.71
C GLN A 146 -2.34 -13.72 -3.38
N TYR A 147 -2.01 -13.51 -2.12
CA TYR A 147 -1.21 -12.37 -1.69
C TYR A 147 0.27 -12.65 -1.93
N VAL A 148 1.06 -11.59 -2.08
CA VAL A 148 2.53 -11.70 -2.14
C VAL A 148 3.05 -12.21 -0.78
N GLY A 149 4.08 -13.06 -0.80
CA GLY A 149 4.61 -13.67 0.42
C GLY A 149 5.50 -12.72 1.22
N ASP A 150 6.42 -12.05 0.53
CA ASP A 150 7.32 -11.04 1.09
C ASP A 150 7.21 -9.76 0.24
N GLN A 151 6.52 -8.75 0.77
CA GLN A 151 6.20 -7.53 0.01
C GLN A 151 7.46 -6.76 -0.39
N LEU A 152 8.45 -6.69 0.49
CA LEU A 152 9.71 -6.02 0.18
C LEU A 152 10.46 -6.78 -0.91
N GLN A 153 10.62 -8.09 -0.79
CA GLN A 153 11.32 -8.88 -1.81
C GLN A 153 10.62 -8.76 -3.17
N PHE A 154 9.28 -8.86 -3.20
CA PHE A 154 8.48 -8.67 -4.40
C PHE A 154 8.72 -7.29 -5.04
N ALA A 155 8.69 -6.23 -4.23
CA ALA A 155 8.93 -4.88 -4.72
C ALA A 155 10.34 -4.72 -5.28
N LEU A 156 11.36 -5.25 -4.60
CA LEU A 156 12.74 -5.21 -5.06
C LEU A 156 12.92 -5.96 -6.39
N ASP A 157 12.23 -7.08 -6.58
CA ASP A 157 12.24 -7.84 -7.84
C ASP A 157 11.59 -7.02 -8.97
N CYS A 158 10.48 -6.33 -8.68
CA CYS A 158 9.83 -5.40 -9.62
C CYS A 158 10.74 -4.23 -10.00
N VAL A 159 11.43 -3.61 -9.04
CA VAL A 159 12.36 -2.50 -9.32
C VAL A 159 13.56 -2.96 -10.16
N ARG A 160 14.15 -4.12 -9.80
CA ARG A 160 15.35 -4.63 -10.48
C ARG A 160 15.09 -5.21 -11.85
N HIS A 161 13.89 -5.76 -12.09
CA HIS A 161 13.62 -6.52 -13.31
C HIS A 161 12.45 -5.97 -14.13
N GLY A 162 11.75 -4.96 -13.60
CA GLY A 162 10.48 -4.46 -14.13
C GLY A 162 9.29 -5.25 -13.59
N LEU A 163 8.15 -4.58 -13.52
CA LEU A 163 6.91 -5.08 -12.90
C LEU A 163 6.50 -6.48 -13.38
N ASN A 164 6.47 -6.70 -14.70
CA ASN A 164 6.07 -7.98 -15.29
C ASN A 164 6.99 -9.14 -14.87
N THR A 165 8.30 -8.88 -14.82
CA THR A 165 9.28 -9.90 -14.41
C THR A 165 9.23 -10.13 -12.90
N GLY A 166 9.01 -9.09 -12.09
CA GLY A 166 8.78 -9.24 -10.65
C GLY A 166 7.56 -10.11 -10.33
N ILE A 167 6.44 -9.90 -11.03
CA ILE A 167 5.24 -10.75 -10.94
C ILE A 167 5.56 -12.21 -11.29
N TYR A 168 6.31 -12.44 -12.36
CA TYR A 168 6.73 -13.78 -12.76
C TYR A 168 7.62 -14.47 -11.70
N LEU A 169 8.57 -13.73 -11.11
CA LEU A 169 9.45 -14.27 -10.07
C LEU A 169 8.69 -14.65 -8.81
N GLU A 170 7.70 -13.85 -8.40
CA GLU A 170 6.85 -14.19 -7.26
C GLU A 170 5.95 -15.39 -7.55
N LEU A 171 5.43 -15.50 -8.78
CA LEU A 171 4.69 -16.69 -9.23
C LEU A 171 5.55 -17.96 -9.13
N GLU A 172 6.82 -17.90 -9.51
CA GLU A 172 7.73 -19.04 -9.37
C GLU A 172 8.03 -19.38 -7.91
N ARG A 173 8.11 -18.36 -7.04
CA ARG A 173 8.39 -18.52 -5.61
C ARG A 173 7.25 -19.20 -4.85
N GLN A 174 6.01 -19.02 -5.29
CA GLN A 174 4.80 -19.55 -4.64
C GLN A 174 4.29 -20.89 -5.22
N ARG A 175 5.02 -21.48 -6.17
CA ARG A 175 4.74 -22.83 -6.69
C ARG A 175 5.31 -23.91 -5.77
#